data_AF-A0A6G1ZKY4-F1
#
_entry.id   AF-A0A6G1ZKY4-F1
#
_cell.length_a   1.000
_cell.length_b   1.000
_cell.length_c   1.000
_cell.angle_alpha   90.00
_cell.angle_beta   90.00
_cell.angle_gamma   90.00
#
_symmetry.space_group_name_H-M   'P 1'
#
loop_
_entity.id
_entity.type
_entity.pdbx_description
1 polymer ?
#
loop_
_entity_poly.entity_id
_entity_poly.type
_entity_poly.pdbx_seq_one_letter_code
_entity_poly.pdbx_strand_id
1 'polypeptide(L)'
;MEKEQNNLERFKGKNPFTVPDGYMKDLTANIMSQLPDKPKAEAKKVSMMDRARPWLYMAAVFAGLGLFFKAIVGFDGEKSQSDTLLVQSKDASEVKTAIMEAENEEYLEYLEAQYTDYLLAEELGNYE
;
A
#
# COMPACT_ATOMS: atom_id res chain seq x y z
N MET A 1 13.52 59.29 31.33
CA MET A 1 13.13 58.39 30.23
C MET A 1 11.62 58.28 30.27
N GLU A 2 10.94 59.07 29.45
CA GLU A 2 9.48 59.06 29.36
C GLU A 2 9.06 57.87 28.51
N LYS A 3 8.12 57.07 29.02
CA LYS A 3 7.62 55.88 28.33
C LYS A 3 6.56 56.33 27.32
N GLU A 4 6.87 56.22 26.03
CA GLU A 4 5.90 56.47 24.96
C GLU A 4 4.70 55.53 25.13
N GLN A 5 3.54 56.12 25.41
CA GLN A 5 2.30 55.38 25.60
C GLN A 5 1.86 54.82 24.25
N ASN A 6 1.80 53.49 24.16
CA ASN A 6 1.58 52.77 22.92
C ASN A 6 0.10 52.87 22.51
N ASN A 7 -0.20 53.72 21.54
CA ASN A 7 -1.56 54.07 21.12
C ASN A 7 -2.19 53.03 20.17
N LEU A 8 -2.07 51.74 20.47
CA LEU A 8 -2.61 50.67 19.61
C LEU A 8 -4.09 50.38 19.88
N GLU A 9 -4.62 50.81 21.02
CA GLU A 9 -6.02 50.58 21.41
C GLU A 9 -7.02 51.28 20.48
N ARG A 10 -6.64 52.41 19.85
CA ARG A 10 -7.49 53.14 18.88
C ARG A 10 -7.69 52.40 17.55
N PHE A 11 -6.84 51.43 17.24
CA PHE A 11 -6.93 50.60 16.05
C PHE A 11 -7.60 49.25 16.32
N LYS A 12 -8.03 49.01 17.57
CA LYS A 12 -8.72 47.78 17.97
C LYS A 12 -10.13 47.80 17.39
N GLY A 13 -10.36 47.01 16.33
CA GLY A 13 -11.67 46.81 15.72
C GLY A 13 -11.91 47.49 14.36
N LYS A 14 -10.99 48.32 13.87
CA LYS A 14 -11.01 48.82 12.48
C LYS A 14 -9.80 48.26 11.77
N ASN A 15 -10.03 47.41 10.78
CA ASN A 15 -8.93 46.86 9.98
C ASN A 15 -8.20 48.00 9.24
N PRO A 16 -6.96 48.34 9.61
CA PRO A 16 -6.23 49.43 8.97
C PRO A 16 -5.70 49.04 7.58
N PHE A 17 -5.76 47.75 7.24
CA PHE A 17 -5.33 47.22 5.96
C PHE A 17 -6.54 47.04 5.03
N THR A 18 -6.92 48.12 4.34
CA THR A 18 -7.92 48.06 3.27
C THR A 18 -7.21 48.07 1.93
N VAL A 19 -7.51 47.09 1.08
CA VAL A 19 -6.99 47.05 -0.28
C VAL A 19 -7.83 47.96 -1.18
N PRO A 20 -7.21 48.72 -2.11
CA PRO A 20 -7.95 49.44 -3.14
C PRO A 20 -8.77 48.49 -4.02
N ASP A 21 -9.87 48.99 -4.57
CA ASP A 21 -10.73 48.23 -5.45
C ASP A 21 -9.95 47.66 -6.64
N GLY A 22 -10.03 46.34 -6.83
CA GLY A 22 -9.35 45.64 -7.92
C GLY A 22 -7.87 45.33 -7.70
N TYR A 23 -7.28 45.58 -6.52
CA TYR A 23 -5.87 45.23 -6.23
C TYR A 23 -5.58 43.73 -6.37
N MET A 24 -6.52 42.87 -5.97
CA MET A 24 -6.37 41.41 -5.99
C MET A 24 -6.99 40.72 -7.22
N LYS A 25 -7.53 41.48 -8.18
CA LYS A 25 -8.31 40.93 -9.30
C LYS A 25 -7.50 39.95 -10.17
N ASP A 26 -6.22 40.25 -10.38
CA ASP A 26 -5.32 39.48 -11.24
C ASP A 26 -4.33 38.60 -10.45
N LEU A 27 -4.39 38.62 -9.12
CA LEU A 27 -3.44 37.92 -8.26
C LEU A 27 -3.49 36.41 -8.50
N THR A 28 -4.68 35.84 -8.57
CA THR A 28 -4.87 34.41 -8.81
C THR A 28 -4.33 33.99 -10.18
N ALA A 29 -4.59 34.77 -11.23
CA ALA A 29 -4.08 34.50 -12.57
C ALA A 29 -2.54 34.55 -12.60
N ASN A 30 -1.95 35.55 -11.95
CA ASN A 30 -0.50 35.69 -11.84
C ASN A 30 0.12 34.52 -11.05
N ILE A 31 -0.46 34.11 -9.92
CA ILE A 31 0.01 32.95 -9.14
C ILE A 31 -0.05 31.66 -9.97
N MET A 32 -1.17 31.42 -10.67
CA MET A 32 -1.34 30.21 -11.47
C MET A 32 -0.38 30.19 -12.67
N SER A 33 -0.04 31.35 -13.24
CA SER A 33 0.95 31.45 -14.32
C SER A 33 2.38 31.18 -13.87
N GLN A 34 2.68 31.37 -12.59
CA GLN A 34 3.99 31.14 -11.99
C GLN A 34 4.12 29.74 -11.38
N LEU A 35 3.01 28.99 -11.30
CA LEU A 35 3.07 27.62 -10.84
C LEU A 35 3.86 26.79 -11.86
N PRO A 36 4.89 26.04 -11.43
CA PRO A 36 5.59 25.13 -12.32
C PRO A 36 4.58 24.12 -12.88
N ASP A 37 4.70 23.83 -14.17
CA ASP A 37 3.90 22.77 -14.79
C ASP A 37 4.05 21.50 -13.96
N LYS A 38 2.93 21.05 -13.37
CA LYS A 38 2.92 19.75 -12.68
C LYS A 38 3.40 18.74 -13.72
N PRO A 39 4.49 17.98 -13.45
CA PRO A 39 4.93 16.98 -14.41
C PRO A 39 3.73 16.08 -14.63
N LYS A 40 3.16 16.15 -15.84
CA LYS A 40 2.17 15.17 -16.27
C LYS A 40 2.93 13.87 -16.18
N ALA A 41 2.60 13.07 -15.16
CA ALA A 41 3.15 11.73 -15.03
C ALA A 41 2.72 11.00 -16.30
N GLU A 42 3.57 11.04 -17.32
CA GLU A 42 3.34 10.30 -18.54
C GLU A 42 3.22 8.87 -18.09
N ALA A 43 2.02 8.32 -18.18
CA ALA A 43 1.74 6.94 -17.81
C ALA A 43 2.79 6.10 -18.55
N LYS A 44 3.72 5.53 -17.77
CA LYS A 44 4.85 4.74 -18.29
C LYS A 44 4.27 3.78 -19.30
N LYS A 45 4.57 3.98 -20.59
CA LYS A 45 4.03 3.17 -21.68
C LYS A 45 4.56 1.75 -21.46
N VAL A 46 3.76 0.92 -20.82
CA VAL A 46 4.09 -0.48 -20.59
C VAL A 46 4.30 -1.12 -21.95
N SER A 47 5.49 -1.67 -22.18
CA SER A 47 5.78 -2.36 -23.43
C SER A 47 4.94 -3.63 -23.47
N MET A 48 4.40 -4.02 -24.62
CA MET A 48 3.63 -5.27 -24.75
C MET A 48 4.43 -6.49 -24.24
N MET A 49 5.76 -6.42 -24.33
CA MET A 49 6.69 -7.42 -23.81
C MET A 49 6.58 -7.58 -22.27
N ASP A 50 6.36 -6.50 -21.54
CA ASP A 50 6.25 -6.53 -20.07
C ASP A 50 5.01 -7.30 -19.60
N ARG A 51 3.97 -7.36 -20.45
CA ARG A 51 2.77 -8.16 -20.20
C ARG A 51 2.96 -9.64 -20.52
N ALA A 52 3.91 -9.99 -21.39
CA ALA A 52 4.21 -11.37 -21.74
C ALA A 52 5.16 -12.05 -20.72
N ARG A 53 5.96 -11.28 -19.98
CA ARG A 53 6.89 -11.83 -18.96
C ARG A 53 6.18 -12.73 -17.94
N PRO A 54 5.07 -12.31 -17.29
CA PRO A 54 4.39 -13.15 -16.30
C PRO A 54 3.83 -14.45 -16.91
N TRP A 55 3.29 -14.40 -18.13
CA TRP A 55 2.73 -15.59 -18.78
C TRP A 55 3.82 -16.61 -19.14
N LEU A 56 5.00 -16.13 -19.54
CA LEU A 56 6.15 -17.00 -19.80
C LEU A 56 6.63 -17.73 -18.54
N TYR A 57 6.66 -17.06 -17.38
CA TYR A 57 6.98 -17.71 -16.10
C TYR A 57 5.94 -18.78 -15.75
N MET A 58 4.64 -18.49 -15.92
CA MET A 58 3.58 -19.47 -15.70
C MET A 58 3.75 -20.68 -16.63
N ALA A 59 3.99 -20.45 -17.92
CA ALA A 59 4.20 -21.53 -18.89
C ALA A 59 5.40 -22.41 -18.53
N ALA A 60 6.52 -21.83 -18.07
CA ALA A 60 7.69 -22.58 -17.63
C ALA A 60 7.40 -23.43 -16.38
N VAL A 61 6.64 -22.89 -15.41
CA VAL A 61 6.22 -23.63 -14.21
C VAL A 61 5.29 -24.78 -14.57
N PHE A 62 4.30 -24.55 -15.45
CA PHE A 62 3.40 -25.60 -15.94
C PHE A 62 4.13 -26.66 -16.76
N ALA A 63 5.09 -26.28 -17.60
CA ALA A 63 5.92 -27.23 -18.33
C ALA A 63 6.81 -28.04 -17.37
N GLY A 64 7.44 -27.40 -16.39
CA GLY A 64 8.23 -28.06 -15.36
C GLY A 64 7.40 -29.08 -14.60
N LEU A 65 6.31 -28.64 -13.97
CA LEU A 65 5.39 -29.53 -13.25
C LEU A 65 4.82 -30.63 -14.14
N GLY A 66 4.38 -30.30 -15.36
CA GLY A 66 3.84 -31.27 -16.32
C GLY A 66 4.85 -32.33 -16.73
N LEU A 67 6.12 -31.96 -16.91
CA LEU A 67 7.21 -32.90 -17.16
C LEU A 67 7.53 -33.74 -15.91
N PHE A 68 7.50 -33.16 -14.71
CA PHE A 68 7.63 -33.89 -13.45
C PHE A 68 6.50 -34.91 -13.27
N PHE A 69 5.24 -34.53 -13.48
CA PHE A 69 4.10 -35.44 -13.47
C PHE A 69 4.25 -36.53 -14.52
N LYS A 70 4.66 -36.18 -15.75
CA LYS A 70 4.86 -37.16 -16.83
C LYS A 70 6.00 -38.16 -16.55
N ALA A 71 7.08 -37.70 -15.92
CA ALA A 71 8.21 -38.53 -15.55
C ALA A 71 7.91 -39.45 -14.35
N ILE A 72 7.10 -38.99 -13.39
CA ILE A 72 6.78 -39.74 -12.16
C ILE A 72 5.57 -40.67 -12.36
N VAL A 73 4.52 -40.21 -13.05
CA VAL A 73 3.29 -41.00 -13.30
C VAL A 73 3.50 -42.05 -14.39
N GLY A 74 4.51 -41.89 -15.24
CA GLY A 74 4.81 -42.85 -16.30
C GLY A 74 3.73 -42.84 -17.39
N PHE A 75 4.14 -43.22 -18.58
CA PHE A 75 3.35 -43.18 -19.80
C PHE A 75 2.32 -44.35 -19.89
N ASP A 76 1.69 -44.76 -18.79
CA ASP A 76 0.72 -45.87 -18.84
C ASP A 76 -0.67 -45.36 -19.18
N GLY A 77 -0.82 -45.06 -20.47
CA GLY A 77 -2.07 -44.70 -21.11
C GLY A 77 -2.80 -45.90 -21.70
N GLU A 78 -2.87 -47.04 -21.01
CA GLU A 78 -3.89 -48.04 -21.33
C GLU A 78 -4.59 -48.59 -20.08
N LYS A 79 -5.89 -48.29 -20.03
CA LYS A 79 -6.92 -48.94 -19.20
C LYS A 79 -6.77 -48.75 -17.69
N SER A 80 -7.41 -47.70 -17.18
CA SER A 80 -8.12 -47.88 -15.92
C SER A 80 -9.52 -47.30 -16.06
N GLN A 81 -10.47 -48.23 -16.08
CA GLN A 81 -11.88 -47.92 -16.05
C GLN A 81 -12.18 -47.06 -14.82
N SER A 82 -13.10 -46.13 -15.02
CA SER A 82 -13.91 -45.53 -13.99
C SER A 82 -14.17 -46.48 -12.82
N ASP A 83 -13.43 -46.32 -11.73
CA ASP A 83 -13.95 -46.70 -10.43
C ASP A 83 -13.89 -45.52 -9.48
N THR A 84 -15.04 -45.28 -8.91
CA THR A 84 -15.46 -44.06 -8.27
C THR A 84 -14.98 -44.12 -6.84
N LEU A 85 -13.83 -43.53 -6.54
CA LEU A 85 -13.48 -43.20 -5.16
C LEU A 85 -13.11 -41.72 -5.09
N LEU A 86 -14.16 -40.90 -5.00
CA LEU A 86 -14.10 -39.54 -4.51
C LEU A 86 -13.49 -39.55 -3.10
N VAL A 87 -12.17 -39.36 -3.02
CA VAL A 87 -11.54 -38.90 -1.79
C VAL A 87 -11.95 -37.45 -1.64
N GLN A 88 -12.82 -37.19 -0.66
CA GLN A 88 -13.20 -35.84 -0.25
C GLN A 88 -11.92 -35.02 -0.05
N SER A 89 -11.64 -34.10 -0.97
CA SER A 89 -10.68 -33.04 -0.71
C SER A 89 -11.26 -32.22 0.42
N LYS A 90 -10.69 -32.36 1.62
CA LYS A 90 -10.94 -31.42 2.70
C LYS A 90 -10.69 -30.03 2.14
N ASP A 91 -11.69 -29.17 2.25
CA ASP A 91 -11.89 -28.00 1.41
C ASP A 91 -10.59 -27.23 1.19
N ALA A 92 -10.28 -26.89 -0.06
CA ALA A 92 -9.16 -25.98 -0.38
C ALA A 92 -9.25 -24.65 0.41
N SER A 93 -10.44 -24.34 0.94
CA SER A 93 -10.68 -23.29 1.91
C SER A 93 -9.92 -23.49 3.23
N GLU A 94 -9.90 -24.69 3.81
CA GLU A 94 -9.20 -24.99 5.07
C GLU A 94 -7.67 -24.86 4.92
N VAL A 95 -7.14 -25.30 3.77
CA VAL A 95 -5.70 -25.15 3.47
C VAL A 95 -5.35 -23.67 3.30
N LYS A 96 -6.22 -22.89 2.64
CA LYS A 96 -6.03 -21.45 2.50
C LYS A 96 -6.13 -20.72 3.84
N THR A 97 -7.07 -21.11 4.71
CA THR A 97 -7.18 -20.51 6.05
C THR A 97 -5.98 -20.87 6.91
N ALA A 98 -5.49 -22.12 6.87
CA ALA A 98 -4.30 -22.51 7.63
C ALA A 98 -3.03 -21.76 7.18
N ILE A 99 -2.87 -21.50 5.87
CA ILE A 99 -1.74 -20.69 5.36
C ILE A 99 -1.89 -19.23 5.80
N MET A 100 -3.10 -18.65 5.67
CA MET A 100 -3.36 -17.27 6.11
C MET A 100 -3.20 -17.09 7.62
N GLU A 101 -3.54 -18.11 8.41
CA GLU A 101 -3.41 -18.09 9.86
C GLU A 101 -1.93 -18.15 10.29
N ALA A 102 -1.12 -19.00 9.64
CA ALA A 102 0.32 -19.04 9.86
C ALA A 102 1.03 -17.73 9.47
N GLU A 103 0.66 -17.13 8.32
CA GLU A 103 1.18 -15.82 7.91
C GLU A 103 0.76 -14.70 8.89
N ASN A 104 -0.44 -14.80 9.45
CA ASN A 104 -0.93 -13.82 10.42
C ASN A 104 -0.24 -13.97 11.79
N GLU A 105 0.10 -15.19 12.22
CA GLU A 105 0.89 -15.42 13.44
C GLU A 105 2.29 -14.80 13.32
N GLU A 106 2.98 -14.99 12.20
CA GLU A 106 4.29 -14.37 11.95
C GLU A 106 4.20 -12.82 11.98
N TYR A 107 3.12 -12.27 11.42
CA TYR A 107 2.87 -10.83 11.46
C TYR A 107 2.58 -10.31 12.88
N LEU A 108 1.84 -11.06 13.69
CA LEU A 108 1.55 -10.71 15.08
C LEU A 108 2.81 -10.75 15.94
N GLU A 109 3.66 -11.77 15.77
CA GLU A 109 4.94 -11.87 16.50
C GLU A 109 5.87 -10.67 16.20
N TYR A 110 5.92 -10.23 14.93
CA TYR A 110 6.69 -9.03 14.55
C TYR A 110 6.18 -7.75 15.23
N LEU A 111 4.86 -7.58 15.29
CA LEU A 111 4.25 -6.44 15.97
C LEU A 111 4.52 -6.50 17.47
N GLU A 112 4.36 -7.66 18.09
CA GLU A 112 4.68 -7.84 19.51
C GLU A 112 6.13 -7.47 19.79
N ALA A 113 7.09 -8.02 19.05
CA ALA A 113 8.51 -7.70 19.24
C ALA A 113 8.83 -6.19 19.09
N GLN A 114 8.09 -5.46 18.25
CA GLN A 114 8.31 -4.02 18.06
C GLN A 114 7.67 -3.16 19.17
N TYR A 115 6.59 -3.63 19.80
CA TYR A 115 5.82 -2.85 20.77
C TYR A 115 5.96 -3.33 22.22
N THR A 116 6.52 -4.53 22.48
CA THR A 116 6.75 -5.08 23.82
C THR A 116 7.61 -4.18 24.68
N ASP A 117 8.68 -3.61 24.12
CA ASP A 117 9.59 -2.74 24.86
C ASP A 117 8.92 -1.44 25.31
N TYR A 118 8.02 -0.89 24.48
CA TYR A 118 7.27 0.31 24.82
C TYR A 118 6.20 0.04 25.88
N LEU A 119 5.48 -1.09 25.78
CA LEU A 119 4.51 -1.50 26.78
C LEU A 119 5.17 -1.73 28.14
N LEU A 120 6.31 -2.44 28.16
CA LEU A 120 7.08 -2.70 29.38
C LEU A 120 7.64 -1.41 29.99
N ALA A 121 8.12 -0.48 29.16
CA ALA A 121 8.60 0.82 29.63
C ALA A 121 7.48 1.71 30.19
N GLU A 122 6.30 1.69 29.58
CA GLU A 122 5.11 2.38 30.10
C GLU A 122 4.64 1.77 31.42
N GLU A 123 4.63 0.44 31.54
CA GLU A 123 4.32 -0.23 32.79
C GLU A 123 5.35 0.14 33.87
N LEU A 124 6.65 0.06 33.57
CA LEU A 124 7.75 0.44 34.47
C LEU A 124 7.75 1.91 34.91
N GLY A 125 7.34 2.83 34.04
CA GLY A 125 7.17 4.24 34.38
C GLY A 125 5.96 4.53 35.24
N ASN A 126 4.99 3.62 35.32
CA ASN A 126 3.77 3.79 36.12
C ASN A 126 3.92 3.29 37.58
N TYR A 127 5.11 2.82 37.99
CA TYR A 127 5.38 2.38 39.37
C TYR A 127 6.20 3.36 40.23
N GLU A 128 6.41 4.60 39.79
CA GLU A 128 6.99 5.68 40.63
C GLU A 128 5.94 6.62 41.21
#